data_AF-A0A552V7G9-F1
#
_entry.id   AF-A0A552V7G9-F1
#
_cell.length_a   1.000
_cell.length_b   1.000
_cell.length_c   1.000
_cell.angle_alpha   90.00
_cell.angle_beta   90.00
_cell.angle_gamma   90.00
#
_symmetry.space_group_name_H-M   'P 1'
#
loop_
_entity.id
_entity.type
_entity.pdbx_description
1 polymer ?
#
loop_
_entity_poly.entity_id
_entity_poly.type
_entity_poly.pdbx_seq_one_letter_code
_entity_poly.pdbx_strand_id
1 'polypeptide(L)'
;MKIKFFVVLFLLIIGVSCKNETVPKESNYPENIVGTAQGESYTVTSADVIQPEWEKYLSDKSSSIETFEIIKGRTTGDAVKDFYMLVGKCKDGQTIAALLDLKGNNFYFNQANPVAVRCHGTCTGGCLPIATAIKGAVFLSCSPCADCIKTDHFL
;
A
#
# COMPACT_ATOMS: atom_id res chain seq x y z
N MET A 1 -55.01 54.58 20.77
CA MET A 1 -53.58 54.25 20.66
C MET A 1 -53.47 52.96 19.86
N LYS A 2 -52.67 52.99 18.78
CA LYS A 2 -52.71 52.09 17.61
C LYS A 2 -51.67 50.97 17.72
N ILE A 3 -52.06 49.71 17.47
CA ILE A 3 -51.67 48.83 16.33
C ILE A 3 -50.38 47.99 16.51
N LYS A 4 -50.61 46.67 16.64
CA LYS A 4 -50.05 45.46 15.96
C LYS A 4 -48.52 45.24 15.83
N PHE A 5 -48.12 44.06 16.34
CA PHE A 5 -47.39 42.97 15.66
C PHE A 5 -46.55 43.37 14.42
N PHE A 6 -45.23 43.23 14.46
CA PHE A 6 -44.42 42.95 13.26
C PHE A 6 -43.05 42.33 13.62
N VAL A 7 -42.91 41.05 13.32
CA VAL A 7 -41.79 40.42 12.59
C VAL A 7 -40.37 40.91 12.91
N VAL A 8 -39.58 40.09 13.62
CA VAL A 8 -38.22 39.75 13.16
C VAL A 8 -38.02 38.26 13.33
N LEU A 9 -38.45 37.56 12.28
CA LEU A 9 -38.04 36.23 11.87
C LEU A 9 -36.50 36.20 11.81
N PHE A 10 -35.85 35.83 12.91
CA PHE A 10 -34.44 35.44 12.95
C PHE A 10 -34.42 33.96 12.49
N LEU A 11 -34.46 33.67 11.19
CA LEU A 11 -33.29 33.64 10.30
C LEU A 11 -32.09 32.90 10.91
N LEU A 12 -32.36 31.83 11.68
CA LEU A 12 -31.41 30.75 11.87
C LEU A 12 -31.48 29.86 10.64
N ILE A 13 -30.84 30.34 9.58
CA ILE A 13 -30.38 29.53 8.46
C ILE A 13 -29.50 28.44 9.08
N ILE A 14 -30.10 27.28 9.28
CA ILE A 14 -29.37 26.04 9.49
C ILE A 14 -28.66 25.83 8.16
N GLY A 15 -27.41 26.30 8.09
CA GLY A 15 -26.51 26.04 7.00
C GLY A 15 -26.36 24.53 6.92
N VAL A 16 -27.15 23.91 6.05
CA VAL A 16 -26.91 22.58 5.53
C VAL A 16 -25.61 22.72 4.74
N SER A 17 -24.49 22.65 5.46
CA SER A 17 -23.20 22.36 4.87
C SER A 17 -23.32 20.93 4.38
N CYS A 18 -23.86 20.78 3.17
CA CYS A 18 -23.57 19.64 2.34
C CYS A 18 -22.06 19.63 2.19
N LYS A 19 -21.37 18.94 3.11
CA LYS A 19 -20.08 18.37 2.81
C LYS A 19 -20.34 17.57 1.55
N ASN A 20 -19.92 18.12 0.41
CA ASN A 20 -19.75 17.33 -0.79
C ASN A 20 -18.73 16.27 -0.38
N GLU A 21 -19.24 15.09 0.00
CA GLU A 21 -18.44 13.88 0.02
C GLU A 21 -17.90 13.80 -1.39
N THR A 22 -16.64 14.21 -1.51
CA THR A 22 -15.91 14.14 -2.75
C THR A 22 -15.79 12.65 -2.96
N VAL A 23 -16.69 12.09 -3.79
CA VAL A 23 -16.66 10.68 -4.15
C VAL A 23 -15.20 10.40 -4.50
N PRO A 24 -14.50 9.55 -3.73
CA PRO A 24 -13.09 9.32 -3.98
C PRO A 24 -12.98 8.88 -5.43
N LYS A 25 -12.33 9.71 -6.24
CA LYS A 25 -12.03 9.34 -7.62
C LYS A 25 -11.31 8.01 -7.52
N GLU A 26 -11.84 6.96 -8.15
CA GLU A 26 -11.20 5.64 -8.16
C GLU A 26 -9.72 5.85 -8.49
N SER A 27 -8.87 5.72 -7.48
CA SER A 27 -7.47 6.03 -7.64
C SER A 27 -6.86 4.82 -8.30
N ASN A 28 -6.41 4.97 -9.54
CA ASN A 28 -5.50 4.01 -10.18
C ASN A 28 -4.11 4.15 -9.52
N TYR A 29 -4.04 3.83 -8.23
CA TYR A 29 -2.85 4.01 -7.42
C TYR A 29 -1.64 3.19 -7.89
N PRO A 30 -1.78 2.05 -8.62
CA PRO A 30 -0.64 1.36 -9.19
C PRO A 30 0.18 2.21 -10.18
N GLU A 31 -0.43 3.24 -10.80
CA GLU A 31 0.24 4.15 -11.72
C GLU A 31 0.96 5.32 -11.02
N ASN A 32 0.71 5.51 -9.72
CA ASN A 32 1.28 6.61 -8.95
C ASN A 32 2.74 6.34 -8.54
N ILE A 33 3.44 7.41 -8.19
CA ILE A 33 4.76 7.32 -7.55
C ILE A 33 4.57 6.67 -6.17
N VAL A 34 5.33 5.62 -5.89
CA VAL A 34 5.32 4.92 -4.60
C VAL A 34 6.26 5.61 -3.60
N GLY A 35 7.41 6.04 -4.09
CA GLY A 35 8.47 6.61 -3.27
C GLY A 35 9.58 7.22 -4.10
N THR A 36 10.62 7.69 -3.41
CA THR A 36 11.79 8.32 -4.04
C THR A 36 13.10 7.74 -3.52
N ALA A 37 14.13 7.78 -4.36
CA ALA A 37 15.50 7.45 -4.03
C ALA A 37 16.35 8.73 -3.88
N GLN A 38 17.11 8.81 -2.79
CA GLN A 38 18.06 9.89 -2.52
C GLN A 38 19.40 9.27 -2.08
N GLY A 39 20.29 9.03 -3.05
CA GLY A 39 21.51 8.28 -2.81
C GLY A 39 21.20 6.83 -2.45
N GLU A 40 21.65 6.38 -1.27
CA GLU A 40 21.40 5.03 -0.76
C GLU A 40 20.12 4.94 0.11
N SER A 41 19.43 6.06 0.31
CA SER A 41 18.21 6.13 1.12
C SER A 41 16.96 6.09 0.25
N TYR A 42 15.92 5.40 0.72
CA TYR A 42 14.62 5.30 0.06
C TYR A 42 13.52 5.84 0.96
N THR A 43 12.56 6.56 0.39
CA THR A 43 11.43 7.14 1.15
C THR A 43 10.13 6.81 0.44
N VAL A 44 9.16 6.26 1.18
CA VAL A 44 7.80 6.01 0.69
C VAL A 44 7.02 7.32 0.76
N THR A 45 6.52 7.81 -0.37
CA THR A 45 5.86 9.13 -0.47
C THR A 45 4.34 9.04 -0.61
N SER A 46 3.79 7.85 -0.83
CA SER A 46 2.35 7.65 -1.06
C SER A 46 1.77 6.55 -0.17
N ALA A 47 2.29 6.43 1.05
CA ALA A 47 1.80 5.48 2.03
C ALA A 47 0.31 5.70 2.36
N ASP A 48 -0.14 6.95 2.42
CA ASP A 48 -1.52 7.36 2.67
C ASP A 48 -2.52 6.86 1.61
N VAL A 49 -2.06 6.68 0.37
CA VAL A 49 -2.87 6.13 -0.73
C VAL A 49 -2.77 4.61 -0.78
N ILE A 50 -1.57 4.05 -0.58
CA ILE A 50 -1.32 2.59 -0.70
C ILE A 50 -1.92 1.81 0.48
N GLN A 51 -1.80 2.35 1.69
CA GLN A 51 -2.26 1.69 2.91
C GLN A 51 -3.73 1.23 2.86
N PRO A 52 -4.72 2.09 2.61
CA PRO A 52 -6.12 1.69 2.62
C PRO A 52 -6.44 0.66 1.52
N GLU A 53 -5.71 0.67 0.41
CA GLU A 53 -5.89 -0.32 -0.66
C GLU A 53 -5.32 -1.68 -0.25
N TRP A 54 -4.15 -1.70 0.35
CA TRP A 54 -3.49 -2.93 0.80
C TRP A 54 -4.17 -3.56 2.02
N GLU A 55 -4.72 -2.75 2.92
CA GLU A 55 -5.47 -3.24 4.08
C GLU A 55 -6.75 -4.00 3.68
N LYS A 56 -7.30 -3.76 2.47
CA LYS A 56 -8.40 -4.57 1.93
C LYS A 56 -8.01 -6.05 1.75
N TYR A 57 -6.72 -6.32 1.51
CA TYR A 57 -6.18 -7.66 1.29
C TYR A 57 -5.80 -8.41 2.56
N LEU A 58 -5.85 -7.77 3.73
CA LEU A 58 -5.59 -8.44 5.01
C LEU A 58 -6.75 -9.38 5.36
N SER A 59 -6.42 -10.58 5.83
CA SER A 59 -7.40 -11.60 6.21
C SER A 59 -8.15 -11.23 7.50
N ASP A 60 -7.45 -10.58 8.42
CA ASP A 60 -8.02 -10.07 9.67
C ASP A 60 -8.28 -8.57 9.53
N LYS A 61 -9.55 -8.17 9.66
CA LYS A 61 -9.96 -6.76 9.60
C LYS A 61 -9.49 -5.94 10.79
N SER A 62 -8.99 -6.57 11.84
CA SER A 62 -8.33 -5.90 12.97
C SER A 62 -6.83 -5.70 12.77
N SER A 63 -6.24 -6.34 11.74
CA SER A 63 -4.86 -6.10 11.35
C SER A 63 -4.74 -4.80 10.56
N SER A 64 -3.62 -4.12 10.73
CA SER A 64 -3.32 -2.82 10.10
C SER A 64 -1.86 -2.77 9.73
N ILE A 65 -1.54 -2.07 8.64
CA ILE A 65 -0.16 -1.82 8.25
C ILE A 65 0.41 -0.73 9.17
N GLU A 66 1.51 -1.03 9.86
CA GLU A 66 2.16 -0.08 10.77
C GLU A 66 3.22 0.75 10.05
N THR A 67 3.96 0.12 9.14
CA THR A 67 5.07 0.76 8.44
C THR A 67 5.17 0.31 7.00
N PHE A 68 5.64 1.22 6.15
CA PHE A 68 6.12 0.91 4.81
C PHE A 68 7.61 1.15 4.71
N GLU A 69 8.30 0.27 4.00
CA GLU A 69 9.70 0.44 3.64
C GLU A 69 9.92 0.04 2.18
N ILE A 70 10.82 0.74 1.50
CA ILE A 70 11.35 0.28 0.22
C ILE A 70 12.68 -0.38 0.52
N ILE A 71 12.84 -1.62 0.05
CA ILE A 71 14.09 -2.35 0.22
C ILE A 71 14.69 -2.70 -1.13
N LYS A 72 16.01 -2.58 -1.21
CA LYS A 72 16.81 -3.08 -2.32
C LYS A 72 17.34 -4.46 -1.93
N GLY A 73 17.18 -5.44 -2.82
CA GLY A 73 17.67 -6.79 -2.60
C GLY A 73 18.30 -7.39 -3.84
N ARG A 74 18.69 -8.66 -3.71
CA ARG A 74 19.15 -9.50 -4.83
C ARG A 74 18.31 -10.76 -4.91
N THR A 75 17.89 -11.11 -6.12
CA THR A 75 17.09 -12.32 -6.35
C THR A 75 17.89 -13.58 -6.07
N THR A 76 17.21 -14.62 -5.62
CA THR A 76 17.71 -16.01 -5.66
C THR A 76 17.23 -16.70 -6.95
N GLY A 77 17.70 -17.91 -7.25
CA GLY A 77 17.23 -18.69 -8.40
C GLY A 77 18.22 -18.70 -9.56
N ASP A 78 17.71 -18.62 -10.79
CA ASP A 78 18.52 -18.84 -12.01
C ASP A 78 19.35 -17.62 -12.45
N ALA A 79 19.01 -16.44 -11.94
CA ALA A 79 19.75 -15.21 -12.16
C ALA A 79 19.82 -14.36 -10.89
N VAL A 80 20.99 -13.79 -10.61
CA VAL A 80 21.18 -12.81 -9.54
C VAL A 80 20.96 -11.42 -10.13
N LYS A 81 19.82 -10.80 -9.79
CA LYS A 81 19.44 -9.45 -10.23
C LYS A 81 19.15 -8.59 -9.02
N ASP A 82 19.58 -7.34 -9.08
CA ASP A 82 19.12 -6.33 -8.12
C ASP A 82 17.62 -6.09 -8.34
N PHE A 83 16.87 -5.93 -7.26
CA PHE A 83 15.45 -5.58 -7.31
C PHE A 83 15.11 -4.56 -6.22
N TYR A 84 13.96 -3.92 -6.38
CA TYR A 84 13.35 -3.07 -5.37
C TYR A 84 11.95 -3.59 -5.06
N MET A 85 11.55 -3.56 -3.80
CA MET A 85 10.16 -3.84 -3.41
C MET A 85 9.70 -2.91 -2.31
N LEU A 86 8.41 -2.58 -2.36
CA LEU A 86 7.70 -1.97 -1.25
C LEU A 86 7.28 -3.10 -0.31
N VAL A 87 7.51 -2.94 1.00
CA VAL A 87 7.06 -3.87 2.04
C VAL A 87 6.21 -3.09 3.03
N GLY A 88 4.97 -3.52 3.23
CA GLY A 88 4.12 -3.13 4.35
C GLY A 88 4.22 -4.16 5.46
N LYS A 89 4.58 -3.73 6.68
CA LYS A 89 4.64 -4.59 7.88
C LYS A 89 3.40 -4.36 8.73
N CYS A 90 2.69 -5.43 9.05
CA CYS A 90 1.50 -5.40 9.88
C CYS A 90 1.84 -5.66 11.34
N LYS A 91 0.97 -5.19 12.24
CA LYS A 91 1.12 -5.33 13.70
C LYS A 91 1.19 -6.77 14.19
N ASP A 92 0.52 -7.67 13.50
CA ASP A 92 0.45 -9.10 13.79
C ASP A 92 1.63 -9.90 13.19
N GLY A 93 2.61 -9.24 12.59
CA GLY A 93 3.76 -9.85 11.95
C GLY A 93 3.51 -10.32 10.51
N GLN A 94 2.29 -10.12 9.97
CA GLN A 94 2.05 -10.30 8.53
C GLN A 94 2.81 -9.25 7.72
N THR A 95 3.16 -9.60 6.51
CA THR A 95 3.79 -8.68 5.56
C THR A 95 3.08 -8.72 4.22
N ILE A 96 3.08 -7.58 3.54
CA ILE A 96 2.60 -7.47 2.16
C ILE A 96 3.67 -6.75 1.35
N ALA A 97 3.94 -7.22 0.13
CA ALA A 97 4.98 -6.63 -0.70
C ALA A 97 4.66 -6.63 -2.18
N ALA A 98 5.18 -5.65 -2.91
CA ALA A 98 5.07 -5.56 -4.36
C ALA A 98 6.39 -5.09 -4.98
N LEU A 99 6.70 -5.57 -6.19
CA LEU A 99 7.89 -5.18 -6.92
C LEU A 99 7.79 -3.74 -7.42
N LEU A 100 8.93 -3.06 -7.41
CA LEU A 100 9.05 -1.67 -7.86
C LEU A 100 10.04 -1.55 -9.02
N ASP A 101 9.71 -0.65 -9.95
CA ASP A 101 10.63 -0.14 -10.95
C ASP A 101 11.15 1.24 -10.52
N LEU A 102 12.46 1.45 -10.65
CA LEU A 102 13.09 2.75 -10.45
C LEU A 102 13.20 3.48 -11.80
N LYS A 103 12.52 4.63 -11.93
CA LYS A 103 12.59 5.51 -13.12
C LYS A 103 13.08 6.89 -12.69
N GLY A 104 14.33 7.20 -13.04
CA GLY A 104 15.02 8.36 -12.46
C GLY A 104 15.18 8.16 -10.94
N ASN A 105 14.65 9.09 -10.15
CA ASN A 105 14.67 9.00 -8.68
C ASN A 105 13.35 8.52 -8.09
N ASN A 106 12.37 8.10 -8.92
CA ASN A 106 11.04 7.75 -8.46
C ASN A 106 10.80 6.25 -8.59
N PHE A 107 10.20 5.67 -7.56
CA PHE A 107 9.73 4.29 -7.56
C PHE A 107 8.28 4.23 -8.04
N TYR A 108 7.99 3.24 -8.87
CA TYR A 108 6.65 2.92 -9.37
C TYR A 108 6.39 1.43 -9.18
N PHE A 109 5.13 1.02 -9.05
CA PHE A 109 4.81 -0.41 -9.08
C PHE A 109 5.21 -1.00 -10.44
N ASN A 110 5.78 -2.21 -10.40
CA ASN A 110 6.19 -2.93 -11.60
C ASN A 110 4.96 -3.33 -12.42
N GLN A 111 4.80 -2.69 -13.58
CA GLN A 111 3.63 -2.90 -14.44
C GLN A 111 3.66 -4.22 -15.20
N ALA A 112 4.85 -4.84 -15.34
CA ALA A 112 4.99 -6.16 -15.95
C ALA A 112 4.59 -7.29 -14.99
N ASN A 113 4.60 -7.03 -13.68
CA ASN A 113 4.16 -7.94 -12.63
C ASN A 113 3.38 -7.17 -11.54
N PRO A 114 2.15 -6.72 -11.84
CA PRO A 114 1.33 -5.90 -10.95
C PRO A 114 0.68 -6.77 -9.86
N VAL A 115 1.51 -7.37 -9.02
CA VAL A 115 1.08 -8.28 -7.96
C VAL A 115 1.66 -7.83 -6.62
N ALA A 116 0.78 -7.67 -5.64
CA ALA A 116 1.12 -7.65 -4.23
C ALA A 116 1.00 -9.05 -3.63
N VAL A 117 2.00 -9.44 -2.86
CA VAL A 117 2.10 -10.73 -2.19
C VAL A 117 2.00 -10.54 -0.70
N ARG A 118 0.99 -11.16 -0.08
CA ARG A 118 0.87 -11.26 1.38
C ARG A 118 1.57 -12.53 1.87
N CYS A 119 2.45 -12.36 2.85
CA CYS A 119 3.18 -13.42 3.53
C CYS A 119 2.78 -13.45 5.01
N HIS A 120 2.30 -14.60 5.48
CA HIS A 120 1.84 -14.81 6.85
C HIS A 120 2.11 -16.25 7.30
N GLY A 121 2.32 -16.46 8.60
CA GLY A 121 2.65 -17.79 9.14
C GLY A 121 3.42 -17.70 10.45
N THR A 122 3.68 -18.86 11.06
CA THR A 122 4.30 -18.99 12.41
C THR A 122 5.79 -19.34 12.39
N CYS A 123 6.47 -18.98 11.30
CA CYS A 123 7.88 -19.33 11.11
C CYS A 123 8.81 -18.67 12.13
N THR A 124 9.83 -19.40 12.57
CA THR A 124 10.93 -18.83 13.36
C THR A 124 11.66 -17.76 12.52
N GLY A 125 11.56 -16.50 12.94
CA GLY A 125 12.10 -15.34 12.18
C GLY A 125 11.09 -14.64 11.27
N GLY A 126 9.83 -15.12 11.23
CA GLY A 126 8.75 -14.50 10.47
C GLY A 126 8.59 -15.04 9.04
N CYS A 127 7.42 -14.78 8.45
CA CYS A 127 7.10 -15.10 7.06
C CYS A 127 7.28 -13.84 6.21
N LEU A 128 8.47 -13.69 5.61
CA LEU A 128 8.91 -12.46 4.95
C LEU A 128 8.82 -12.60 3.42
N PRO A 129 8.61 -11.49 2.68
CA PRO A 129 8.65 -11.50 1.24
C PRO A 129 10.09 -11.65 0.75
N ILE A 130 10.28 -12.47 -0.28
CA ILE A 130 11.56 -12.68 -0.98
C ILE A 130 11.33 -12.55 -2.49
N ALA A 131 12.37 -12.18 -3.24
CA ALA A 131 12.31 -12.17 -4.70
C ALA A 131 13.14 -13.31 -5.30
N THR A 132 12.56 -14.04 -6.24
CA THR A 132 13.20 -15.14 -6.97
C THR A 132 13.20 -14.84 -8.46
N ALA A 133 14.30 -15.13 -9.13
CA ALA A 133 14.39 -15.10 -10.58
C ALA A 133 14.13 -16.50 -11.15
N ILE A 134 13.20 -16.57 -12.10
CA ILE A 134 12.86 -17.79 -12.84
C ILE A 134 12.73 -17.43 -14.31
N LYS A 135 13.54 -18.05 -15.17
CA LYS A 135 13.64 -17.79 -16.61
C LYS A 135 13.89 -16.31 -16.90
N GLY A 136 14.69 -15.66 -16.05
CA GLY A 136 15.02 -14.24 -16.17
C GLY A 136 13.94 -13.25 -15.72
N ALA A 137 12.74 -13.71 -15.34
CA ALA A 137 11.70 -12.85 -14.75
C ALA A 137 11.78 -12.89 -13.21
N VAL A 138 11.47 -11.76 -12.56
CA VAL A 138 11.50 -11.63 -11.09
C VAL A 138 10.09 -11.80 -10.53
N PHE A 139 9.97 -12.67 -9.53
CA PHE A 139 8.71 -12.98 -8.85
C PHE A 139 8.87 -12.84 -7.35
N LEU A 140 7.80 -12.39 -6.68
CA LEU A 140 7.74 -12.43 -5.23
C LEU A 140 7.26 -13.81 -4.75
N SER A 141 7.90 -14.25 -3.68
CA SER A 141 7.54 -15.42 -2.89
C SER A 141 7.60 -15.06 -1.41
N CYS A 142 7.19 -15.97 -0.54
CA CYS A 142 7.46 -15.86 0.88
C CYS A 142 8.67 -16.73 1.28
N SER A 143 9.26 -16.45 2.44
CA SER A 143 10.37 -17.20 3.02
C SER A 143 10.15 -18.72 2.94
N PRO A 144 11.21 -19.53 2.71
CA PRO A 144 11.10 -20.97 2.60
C PRO A 144 10.92 -21.61 3.98
N CYS A 145 9.69 -21.58 4.48
CA CYS A 145 9.29 -22.19 5.74
C CYS A 145 7.94 -22.89 5.55
N ALA A 146 7.75 -24.05 6.18
CA ALA A 146 6.57 -24.89 6.00
C ALA A 146 5.25 -24.18 6.38
N ASP A 147 5.30 -23.31 7.39
CA ASP A 147 4.13 -22.59 7.89
C ASP A 147 3.88 -21.25 7.18
N CYS A 148 4.73 -20.88 6.22
CA CYS A 148 4.68 -19.60 5.53
C CYS A 148 3.72 -19.68 4.35
N ILE A 149 2.59 -18.99 4.45
CA ILE A 149 1.53 -18.97 3.45
C ILE A 149 1.63 -17.70 2.62
N LYS A 150 1.63 -17.91 1.30
CA LYS A 150 1.62 -16.88 0.26
C LYS A 150 0.20 -16.63 -0.26
N THR A 151 -0.19 -15.38 -0.40
CA THR A 151 -1.44 -15.00 -1.09
C THR A 151 -1.17 -13.86 -2.08
N ASP A 152 -1.61 -14.04 -3.32
CA ASP A 152 -1.40 -13.07 -4.41
C ASP A 152 -2.62 -12.18 -4.62
N HIS A 153 -2.37 -10.89 -4.81
CA HIS A 153 -3.37 -9.86 -5.08
C HIS A 153 -2.92 -9.03 -6.27
N PHE A 154 -3.76 -8.92 -7.31
CA PHE A 154 -3.48 -8.06 -8.45
C PHE A 154 -3.71 -6.59 -8.07
N LEU A 155 -2.78 -5.74 -8.50
CA LEU A 155 -2.79 -4.29 -8.31
C LEU A 155 -3.55 -3.60 -9.43
#